data_AF-A0A3D0HK94-F1
#
_entry.id   AF-A0A3D0HK94-F1
#
_cell.length_a   1.000
_cell.length_b   1.000
_cell.length_c   1.000
_cell.angle_alpha   90.00
_cell.angle_beta   90.00
_cell.angle_gamma   90.00
#
_symmetry.space_group_name_H-M   'P 1'
#
loop_
_entity.id
_entity.type
_entity.pdbx_description
1 polymer ?
#
loop_
_entity_poly.entity_id
_entity_poly.type
_entity_poly.pdbx_seq_one_letter_code
_entity_poly.pdbx_strand_id
1 'polypeptide(L)'
;GTCSLMINGRAHGPQRATTTCQLHMRTFKSGDEIVIEPWRAAAFPIIKDLMVDRASFDRIVEAGGFITAPTGGAPDANLILVPKPVADAAMDSAACIGCGACVAACPNGAANLFTGAKISHLNVLPQGQSERYKRAEAMVHAMDDQFGSCTNHGECSAACPKEISLDVIAMMNSDFRKSKSKNRKALSRG
;
A
#
# COMPACT_ATOMS: atom_id res chain seq x y z
N GLY A 1 1.10 -3.12 -10.99
CA GLY A 1 2.56 -2.90 -11.05
C GLY A 1 3.27 -4.22 -10.98
N THR A 2 3.59 -4.82 -12.12
CA THR A 2 4.13 -6.19 -12.23
C THR A 2 5.59 -6.24 -12.70
N CYS A 3 6.07 -5.23 -13.42
CA CYS A 3 7.44 -5.11 -13.96
C CYS A 3 8.52 -4.81 -12.90
N SER A 4 8.24 -5.13 -11.66
CA SER A 4 8.93 -4.63 -10.48
C SER A 4 10.34 -5.21 -10.30
N LEU A 5 11.37 -4.36 -10.34
CA LEU A 5 12.79 -4.74 -10.29
C LEU A 5 13.63 -3.73 -9.50
N MET A 6 14.68 -4.20 -8.85
CA MET A 6 15.77 -3.34 -8.39
C MET A 6 16.70 -3.06 -9.57
N ILE A 7 17.06 -1.80 -9.78
CA ILE A 7 17.97 -1.38 -10.85
C ILE A 7 19.03 -0.48 -10.23
N ASN A 8 20.29 -0.90 -10.31
CA ASN A 8 21.44 -0.26 -9.65
C ASN A 8 21.17 0.01 -8.16
N GLY A 9 20.60 -0.99 -7.46
CA GLY A 9 20.27 -0.90 -6.04
C GLY A 9 19.05 -0.02 -5.70
N ARG A 10 18.33 0.54 -6.68
CA ARG A 10 17.16 1.40 -6.46
C ARG A 10 15.89 0.73 -6.98
N ALA A 11 14.81 0.78 -6.20
CA ALA A 11 13.54 0.23 -6.63
C ALA A 11 12.97 0.99 -7.85
N HIS A 12 12.66 0.27 -8.93
CA HIS A 12 12.29 0.84 -10.24
C HIS A 12 13.36 1.73 -10.92
N GLY A 13 14.58 1.77 -10.39
CA GLY A 13 15.69 2.53 -10.95
C GLY A 13 15.75 3.99 -10.52
N PRO A 14 16.59 4.81 -11.20
CA PRO A 14 16.98 6.14 -10.72
C PRO A 14 15.94 7.24 -10.98
N GLN A 15 14.99 7.01 -11.88
CA GLN A 15 14.00 8.01 -12.26
C GLN A 15 12.82 8.01 -11.30
N ARG A 16 12.52 9.15 -10.68
CA ARG A 16 11.36 9.31 -9.79
C ARG A 16 10.04 9.12 -10.53
N ALA A 17 8.99 8.77 -9.79
CA ALA A 17 7.62 8.62 -10.29
C ALA A 17 7.50 7.69 -11.52
N THR A 18 8.40 6.71 -11.62
CA THR A 18 8.54 5.86 -12.81
C THR A 18 8.55 4.39 -12.40
N THR A 19 7.85 3.56 -13.16
CA THR A 19 7.96 2.10 -13.03
C THR A 19 9.03 1.58 -13.98
N THR A 20 9.57 0.39 -13.69
CA THR A 20 10.62 -0.22 -14.52
C THR A 20 10.25 -0.31 -16.01
N CYS A 21 9.00 -0.66 -16.35
CA CYS A 21 8.58 -0.74 -17.75
C CYS A 21 8.46 0.63 -18.45
N GLN A 22 8.50 1.72 -17.69
CA GLN A 22 8.51 3.10 -18.18
C GLN A 22 9.90 3.74 -18.06
N LEU A 23 10.86 3.05 -17.44
CA LEU A 23 12.25 3.51 -17.38
C LEU A 23 12.92 3.23 -18.72
N HIS A 24 13.37 4.28 -19.38
CA HIS A 24 13.98 4.19 -20.71
C HIS A 24 15.52 4.14 -20.64
N MET A 25 16.14 3.44 -21.59
CA MET A 25 17.61 3.35 -21.69
C MET A 25 18.32 4.70 -21.81
N ARG A 26 17.65 5.71 -22.39
CA ARG A 26 18.16 7.10 -22.49
C ARG A 26 18.41 7.77 -21.14
N THR A 27 17.89 7.21 -20.05
CA THR A 27 18.14 7.70 -18.69
C THR A 27 19.55 7.32 -18.21
N PHE A 28 20.20 6.35 -18.86
CA PHE A 28 21.56 5.91 -18.59
C PHE A 28 22.53 6.48 -19.61
N LYS A 29 23.81 6.57 -19.25
CA LYS A 29 24.87 7.01 -20.14
C LYS A 29 25.40 5.82 -20.95
N SER A 30 25.88 6.10 -22.16
CA SER A 30 26.53 5.09 -22.98
C SER A 30 27.75 4.52 -22.25
N GLY A 31 27.82 3.19 -22.16
CA GLY A 31 28.88 2.48 -21.44
C GLY A 31 28.59 2.20 -19.96
N ASP A 32 27.46 2.66 -19.41
CA ASP A 32 27.05 2.32 -18.05
C ASP A 32 26.80 0.80 -17.92
N GLU A 33 27.28 0.22 -16.82
CA GLU A 33 26.86 -1.10 -16.37
C GLU A 33 25.54 -1.00 -15.59
N ILE A 34 24.54 -1.80 -15.99
CA ILE A 34 23.22 -1.79 -15.35
C ILE A 34 22.99 -3.14 -14.66
N VAL A 35 22.92 -3.11 -13.34
CA VAL A 35 22.64 -4.28 -12.51
C VAL A 35 21.13 -4.36 -12.25
N ILE A 36 20.53 -5.48 -12.64
CA ILE A 36 19.10 -5.76 -12.47
C ILE A 36 18.93 -6.94 -11.53
N GLU A 37 18.11 -6.76 -10.50
CA GLU A 37 17.89 -7.76 -9.45
C GLU A 37 16.39 -7.88 -9.12
N PRO A 38 15.94 -9.03 -8.58
CA PRO A 38 14.60 -9.15 -8.01
C PRO A 38 14.42 -8.23 -6.80
N TRP A 39 13.20 -8.14 -6.27
CA TRP A 39 12.96 -7.43 -5.02
C TRP A 39 13.78 -7.97 -3.86
N ARG A 40 14.42 -7.05 -3.13
CA ARG A 40 15.17 -7.33 -1.90
C ARG A 40 14.26 -7.21 -0.69
N ALA A 41 13.33 -8.15 -0.54
CA ALA A 41 12.42 -8.19 0.61
C ALA A 41 12.10 -9.63 1.00
N ALA A 42 12.27 -9.98 2.27
CA ALA A 42 11.98 -11.33 2.77
C ALA A 42 10.51 -11.75 2.55
N ALA A 43 9.59 -10.78 2.63
CA ALA A 43 8.17 -10.98 2.36
C ALA A 43 7.84 -11.21 0.87
N PHE A 44 8.83 -11.04 -0.03
CA PHE A 44 8.74 -11.30 -1.47
C PHE A 44 9.80 -12.31 -1.91
N PRO A 45 9.64 -13.60 -1.55
CA PRO A 45 10.64 -14.62 -1.87
C PRO A 45 10.78 -14.78 -3.39
N ILE A 46 12.02 -15.02 -3.83
CA ILE A 46 12.34 -15.25 -5.23
C ILE A 46 11.76 -16.60 -5.66
N ILE A 47 10.99 -16.60 -6.75
CA ILE A 47 10.50 -17.82 -7.39
C ILE A 47 11.58 -18.33 -8.37
N LYS A 48 11.97 -17.47 -9.32
CA LYS A 48 12.98 -17.75 -10.33
C LYS A 48 13.43 -16.47 -11.02
N ASP A 49 14.73 -16.33 -11.26
CA ASP A 49 15.35 -15.18 -11.91
C ASP A 49 14.93 -13.86 -11.23
N LEU A 50 14.15 -13.03 -11.92
CA LEU A 50 13.66 -11.75 -11.43
C LEU A 50 12.23 -11.81 -10.86
N MET A 51 11.58 -12.97 -10.90
CA MET A 51 10.21 -13.16 -10.42
C MET A 51 10.20 -13.42 -8.91
N VAL A 52 9.31 -12.71 -8.21
CA VAL A 52 9.08 -12.86 -6.77
C VAL A 52 7.62 -13.15 -6.50
N ASP A 53 7.34 -13.90 -5.44
CA ASP A 53 6.00 -14.07 -4.90
C ASP A 53 5.58 -12.81 -4.13
N ARG A 54 4.38 -12.28 -4.38
CA ARG A 54 3.84 -11.10 -3.68
C ARG A 54 2.51 -11.40 -2.96
N ALA A 55 2.17 -12.67 -2.76
CA ALA A 55 0.94 -13.09 -2.07
C ALA A 55 0.81 -12.52 -0.64
N SER A 56 1.92 -12.07 -0.04
CA SER A 56 1.91 -11.35 1.23
C SER A 56 1.09 -10.05 1.20
N PHE A 57 1.02 -9.36 0.05
CA PHE A 57 0.10 -8.24 -0.15
C PHE A 57 -1.36 -8.68 -0.28
N ASP A 58 -1.62 -9.80 -0.93
CA ASP A 58 -2.99 -10.30 -1.09
C ASP A 58 -3.61 -10.62 0.27
N ARG A 59 -2.85 -11.24 1.18
CA ARG A 59 -3.27 -11.49 2.57
C ARG A 59 -3.68 -10.22 3.32
N ILE A 60 -2.99 -9.09 3.09
CA ILE A 60 -3.38 -7.79 3.67
C ILE A 60 -4.71 -7.31 3.07
N VAL A 61 -4.89 -7.43 1.76
CA VAL A 61 -6.12 -7.02 1.06
C VAL A 61 -7.31 -7.90 1.50
N GLU A 62 -7.10 -9.21 1.63
CA GLU A 62 -8.11 -10.16 2.12
C GLU A 62 -8.55 -9.86 3.56
N ALA A 63 -7.68 -9.30 4.40
CA ALA A 63 -7.99 -8.97 5.78
C ALA A 63 -8.98 -7.80 5.95
N GLY A 64 -9.18 -6.96 4.93
CA GLY A 64 -10.10 -5.82 5.02
C GLY A 64 -10.05 -4.78 3.91
N GLY A 65 -9.30 -5.01 2.84
CA GLY A 65 -9.18 -4.14 1.66
C GLY A 65 -10.43 -4.10 0.77
N PHE A 66 -11.62 -4.17 1.36
CA PHE A 66 -12.92 -4.14 0.71
C PHE A 66 -13.95 -3.38 1.55
N ILE A 67 -15.10 -3.11 0.94
CA ILE A 67 -16.30 -2.61 1.61
C ILE A 67 -17.38 -3.68 1.46
N THR A 68 -17.95 -4.12 2.57
CA THR A 68 -19.06 -5.08 2.55
C THR A 68 -20.34 -4.37 2.09
N ALA A 69 -21.03 -4.94 1.11
CA ALA A 69 -22.32 -4.45 0.64
C ALA A 69 -23.29 -5.63 0.40
N PRO A 70 -24.59 -5.49 0.74
CA PRO A 70 -25.58 -6.51 0.45
C PRO A 70 -25.82 -6.63 -1.06
N THR A 71 -25.85 -7.86 -1.57
CA THR A 71 -26.17 -8.15 -2.97
C THR A 71 -27.67 -7.93 -3.25
N GLY A 72 -28.00 -7.28 -4.37
CA GLY A 72 -29.40 -7.13 -4.83
C GLY A 72 -30.16 -5.91 -4.30
N GLY A 73 -29.51 -5.02 -3.54
CA GLY A 73 -30.10 -3.79 -3.00
C GLY A 73 -29.13 -2.61 -2.95
N ALA A 74 -28.11 -2.61 -3.81
CA ALA A 74 -27.17 -1.50 -3.86
C ALA A 74 -27.92 -0.22 -4.30
N PRO A 75 -27.84 0.88 -3.53
CA PRO A 75 -28.41 2.14 -3.95
C PRO A 75 -27.73 2.62 -5.24
N ASP A 76 -28.45 3.43 -6.04
CA ASP A 76 -27.84 4.12 -7.18
C ASP A 76 -26.57 4.88 -6.74
N ALA A 77 -25.50 4.75 -7.53
CA ALA A 77 -24.18 5.26 -7.16
C ALA A 77 -24.17 6.78 -6.92
N ASN A 78 -25.11 7.51 -7.50
CA ASN A 78 -25.21 8.97 -7.38
C ASN A 78 -25.99 9.43 -6.13
N LEU A 79 -26.58 8.50 -5.36
CA LEU A 79 -27.36 8.85 -4.16
C LEU A 79 -26.47 9.24 -2.97
N ILE A 80 -25.24 8.72 -2.90
CA ILE A 80 -24.30 9.04 -1.82
C ILE A 80 -23.34 10.11 -2.34
N LEU A 81 -23.64 11.36 -2.00
CA LEU A 81 -22.78 12.48 -2.34
C LEU A 81 -21.42 12.35 -1.61
N VAL A 82 -20.34 12.42 -2.40
CA VAL A 82 -18.97 12.44 -1.88
C VAL A 82 -18.39 13.84 -2.11
N PRO A 83 -17.99 14.58 -1.08
CA PRO A 83 -17.33 15.86 -1.25
C PRO A 83 -16.07 15.71 -2.12
N LYS A 84 -15.83 16.65 -3.04
CA LYS A 84 -14.67 16.62 -3.95
C LYS A 84 -13.33 16.39 -3.24
N PRO A 85 -13.00 17.08 -2.12
CA PRO A 85 -11.75 16.81 -1.40
C PRO A 85 -11.63 15.37 -0.87
N VAL A 86 -12.76 14.74 -0.51
CA VAL A 86 -12.79 13.34 -0.05
C VAL A 86 -12.59 12.38 -1.22
N ALA A 87 -13.25 12.65 -2.35
CA ALA A 87 -13.08 11.87 -3.57
C ALA A 87 -11.62 11.92 -4.07
N ASP A 88 -11.00 13.08 -4.03
CA ASP A 88 -9.59 13.26 -4.44
C ASP A 88 -8.64 12.54 -3.51
N ALA A 89 -8.77 12.73 -2.19
CA ALA A 89 -7.96 12.02 -1.22
C ALA A 89 -8.12 10.48 -1.32
N ALA A 90 -9.33 10.01 -1.64
CA ALA A 90 -9.58 8.60 -1.91
C ALA A 90 -8.84 8.13 -3.16
N MET A 91 -8.96 8.86 -4.26
CA MET A 91 -8.33 8.52 -5.54
C MET A 91 -6.80 8.58 -5.48
N ASP A 92 -6.24 9.58 -4.81
CA ASP A 92 -4.80 9.71 -4.59
C ASP A 92 -4.26 8.51 -3.81
N SER A 93 -4.97 8.07 -2.77
CA SER A 93 -4.62 6.84 -2.04
C SER A 93 -4.84 5.57 -2.89
N ALA A 94 -5.90 5.54 -3.71
CA ALA A 94 -6.25 4.40 -4.57
C ALA A 94 -5.26 4.20 -5.73
N ALA A 95 -4.50 5.23 -6.09
CA ALA A 95 -3.46 5.18 -7.13
C ALA A 95 -2.37 4.13 -6.83
N CYS A 96 -2.29 3.60 -5.61
CA CYS A 96 -1.41 2.51 -5.25
C CYS A 96 -1.65 1.25 -6.12
N ILE A 97 -0.71 0.99 -7.03
CA ILE A 97 -0.73 -0.14 -7.98
C ILE A 97 -0.15 -1.45 -7.42
N GLY A 98 0.14 -1.51 -6.12
CA GLY A 98 0.65 -2.70 -5.44
C GLY A 98 2.01 -3.20 -5.96
N CYS A 99 2.89 -2.33 -6.46
CA CYS A 99 4.14 -2.77 -7.11
C CYS A 99 5.19 -3.37 -6.16
N GLY A 100 5.13 -3.06 -4.86
CA GLY A 100 6.07 -3.56 -3.84
C GLY A 100 7.34 -2.73 -3.67
N ALA A 101 7.56 -1.67 -4.47
CA ALA A 101 8.73 -0.79 -4.35
C ALA A 101 8.87 -0.19 -2.94
N CYS A 102 7.76 0.13 -2.28
CA CYS A 102 7.74 0.65 -0.92
C CYS A 102 8.34 -0.30 0.12
N VAL A 103 8.17 -1.62 -0.08
CA VAL A 103 8.73 -2.65 0.80
C VAL A 103 10.19 -2.89 0.43
N ALA A 104 10.51 -3.01 -0.85
CA ALA A 104 11.87 -3.28 -1.32
C ALA A 104 12.85 -2.13 -1.02
N ALA A 105 12.37 -0.88 -0.96
CA ALA A 105 13.17 0.29 -0.58
C ALA A 105 13.25 0.51 0.94
N CYS A 106 12.35 -0.09 1.73
CA CYS A 106 12.33 0.11 3.17
C CYS A 106 13.46 -0.70 3.84
N PRO A 107 14.33 -0.09 4.66
CA PRO A 107 15.36 -0.82 5.40
C PRO A 107 14.81 -1.94 6.29
N ASN A 108 13.58 -1.76 6.79
CA ASN A 108 12.92 -2.76 7.64
C ASN A 108 12.03 -3.72 6.83
N GLY A 109 11.88 -3.55 5.51
CA GLY A 109 10.91 -4.29 4.72
C GLY A 109 9.46 -4.06 5.16
N ALA A 110 9.14 -2.87 5.66
CA ALA A 110 7.81 -2.52 6.16
C ALA A 110 6.82 -2.23 5.02
N ALA A 111 5.57 -2.69 5.16
CA ALA A 111 4.51 -2.50 4.16
C ALA A 111 3.53 -1.35 4.50
N ASN A 112 3.83 -0.51 5.50
CA ASN A 112 2.91 0.51 6.00
C ASN A 112 2.40 1.49 4.93
N LEU A 113 3.20 1.84 3.93
CA LEU A 113 2.72 2.73 2.85
C LEU A 113 1.64 2.04 1.99
N PHE A 114 1.83 0.76 1.67
CA PHE A 114 0.86 -0.03 0.91
C PHE A 114 -0.42 -0.22 1.72
N THR A 115 -0.29 -0.73 2.94
CA THR A 115 -1.42 -0.97 3.85
C THR A 115 -2.16 0.33 4.14
N GLY A 116 -1.43 1.41 4.43
CA GLY A 116 -2.00 2.74 4.66
C GLY A 116 -2.78 3.24 3.46
N ALA A 117 -2.24 3.15 2.23
CA ALA A 117 -2.96 3.55 1.02
C ALA A 117 -4.25 2.72 0.81
N LYS A 118 -4.19 1.40 1.06
CA LYS A 118 -5.35 0.51 0.94
C LYS A 118 -6.43 0.77 2.00
N ILE A 119 -6.02 1.14 3.20
CA ILE A 119 -6.93 1.57 4.27
C ILE A 119 -7.52 2.95 3.92
N SER A 120 -6.68 3.93 3.59
CA SER A 120 -7.09 5.33 3.39
C SER A 120 -8.07 5.50 2.25
N HIS A 121 -7.86 4.87 1.08
CA HIS A 121 -8.79 5.05 -0.05
C HIS A 121 -10.22 4.56 0.24
N LEU A 122 -10.38 3.63 1.20
CA LEU A 122 -11.69 3.16 1.66
C LEU A 122 -12.19 3.97 2.86
N ASN A 123 -11.30 4.24 3.83
CA ASN A 123 -11.62 4.87 5.10
C ASN A 123 -11.95 6.36 5.01
N VAL A 124 -11.67 7.02 3.89
CA VAL A 124 -12.13 8.41 3.68
C VAL A 124 -13.51 8.46 3.03
N LEU A 125 -13.93 7.42 2.32
CA LEU A 125 -15.22 7.38 1.66
C LEU A 125 -16.37 7.16 2.66
N PRO A 126 -17.57 7.72 2.41
CA PRO A 126 -18.74 7.47 3.24
C PRO A 126 -19.06 5.98 3.40
N GLN A 127 -18.97 5.22 2.30
CA GLN A 127 -19.27 3.78 2.24
C GLN A 127 -18.32 2.96 3.12
N GLY A 128 -17.07 3.41 3.29
CA GLY A 128 -16.07 2.70 4.09
C GLY A 128 -16.08 3.03 5.58
N GLN A 129 -16.90 3.99 6.04
CA GLN A 129 -16.90 4.41 7.45
C GLN A 129 -17.38 3.32 8.41
N SER A 130 -18.32 2.47 7.99
CA SER A 130 -18.90 1.40 8.81
C SER A 130 -17.87 0.39 9.30
N GLU A 131 -16.87 0.10 8.46
CA GLU A 131 -15.82 -0.89 8.73
C GLU A 131 -14.48 -0.25 9.09
N ARG A 132 -14.37 1.08 9.08
CA ARG A 132 -13.13 1.86 9.20
C ARG A 132 -12.12 1.33 10.22
N TYR A 133 -12.55 1.18 11.47
CA TYR A 133 -11.68 0.79 12.58
C TYR A 133 -11.41 -0.72 12.62
N LYS A 134 -12.40 -1.54 12.25
CA LYS A 134 -12.22 -3.00 12.13
C LYS A 134 -11.25 -3.33 11.00
N ARG A 135 -11.38 -2.64 9.86
CA ARG A 135 -10.48 -2.71 8.70
C ARG A 135 -9.05 -2.35 9.09
N ALA A 136 -8.86 -1.19 9.72
CA ALA A 136 -7.54 -0.74 10.14
C ALA A 136 -6.87 -1.73 11.10
N GLU A 137 -7.61 -2.25 12.08
CA GLU A 137 -7.10 -3.27 13.00
C GLU A 137 -6.71 -4.57 12.27
N ALA A 138 -7.62 -5.13 11.47
CA ALA A 138 -7.39 -6.40 10.79
C ALA A 138 -6.24 -6.34 9.77
N MET A 139 -6.19 -5.28 8.96
CA MET A 139 -5.14 -5.13 7.95
C MET A 139 -3.77 -4.81 8.54
N VAL A 140 -3.70 -4.06 9.65
CA VAL A 140 -2.42 -3.83 10.36
C VAL A 140 -1.91 -5.13 10.98
N HIS A 141 -2.77 -5.93 11.61
CA HIS A 141 -2.36 -7.23 12.13
C HIS A 141 -1.86 -8.16 11.02
N ALA A 142 -2.57 -8.28 9.90
CA ALA A 142 -2.14 -9.10 8.77
C ALA A 142 -0.81 -8.62 8.13
N MET A 143 -0.53 -7.32 8.21
CA MET A 143 0.73 -6.72 7.78
C MET A 143 1.87 -7.06 8.75
N ASP A 144 1.66 -6.86 10.05
CA ASP A 144 2.68 -7.09 11.08
C ASP A 144 3.09 -8.57 11.17
N ASP A 145 2.23 -9.50 10.75
CA ASP A 145 2.54 -10.94 10.69
C ASP A 145 3.60 -11.31 9.63
N GLN A 146 3.82 -10.45 8.63
CA GLN A 146 4.61 -10.80 7.43
C GLN A 146 5.69 -9.79 7.05
N PHE A 147 5.58 -8.56 7.56
CA PHE A 147 6.45 -7.44 7.20
C PHE A 147 7.11 -6.85 8.45
N GLY A 148 8.24 -6.17 8.28
CA GLY A 148 8.89 -5.50 9.39
C GLY A 148 8.15 -4.24 9.84
N SER A 149 8.55 -3.71 10.99
CA SER A 149 7.93 -2.53 11.60
C SER A 149 8.39 -1.23 10.94
N CYS A 150 7.51 -0.24 10.87
CA CYS A 150 7.85 1.09 10.37
C CYS A 150 8.52 1.96 11.45
N THR A 151 9.66 2.55 11.09
CA THR A 151 10.41 3.55 11.89
C THR A 151 10.46 4.92 11.20
N ASN A 152 9.59 5.14 10.19
CA ASN A 152 9.42 6.40 9.47
C ASN A 152 10.66 6.90 8.68
N HIS A 153 11.38 5.99 8.02
CA HIS A 153 12.51 6.35 7.15
C HIS A 153 12.12 7.18 5.91
N GLY A 154 10.88 7.07 5.42
CA GLY A 154 10.39 7.84 4.25
C GLY A 154 10.78 7.28 2.87
N GLU A 155 11.74 6.36 2.79
CA GLU A 155 12.18 5.73 1.54
C GLU A 155 11.05 5.09 0.72
N CYS A 156 10.03 4.58 1.40
CA CYS A 156 8.88 3.96 0.75
C CYS A 156 8.10 4.93 -0.15
N SER A 157 7.94 6.19 0.29
CA SER A 157 7.25 7.24 -0.49
C SER A 157 8.16 7.77 -1.59
N ALA A 158 9.46 7.95 -1.29
CA ALA A 158 10.45 8.39 -2.27
C ALA A 158 10.58 7.42 -3.46
N ALA A 159 10.51 6.11 -3.19
CA ALA A 159 10.55 5.06 -4.21
C ALA A 159 9.19 4.80 -4.90
N CYS A 160 8.10 5.44 -4.45
CA CYS A 160 6.78 5.16 -4.97
C CYS A 160 6.62 5.72 -6.40
N PRO A 161 6.32 4.88 -7.42
CA PRO A 161 6.11 5.36 -8.79
C PRO A 161 4.77 6.09 -8.97
N LYS A 162 3.93 6.08 -7.94
CA LYS A 162 2.62 6.74 -7.89
C LYS A 162 2.57 7.84 -6.83
N GLU A 163 3.74 8.17 -6.27
CA GLU A 163 3.91 9.33 -5.38
C GLU A 163 2.92 9.33 -4.20
N ILE A 164 2.64 8.15 -3.67
CA ILE A 164 1.77 8.00 -2.50
C ILE A 164 2.43 8.71 -1.30
N SER A 165 1.69 9.66 -0.72
CA SER A 165 2.12 10.44 0.45
C SER A 165 2.29 9.56 1.69
N LEU A 166 3.23 9.93 2.58
CA LEU A 166 3.36 9.35 3.91
C LEU A 166 2.14 9.60 4.81
N ASP A 167 1.25 10.52 4.46
CA ASP A 167 0.02 10.82 5.21
C ASP A 167 -0.87 9.59 5.37
N VAL A 168 -0.85 8.66 4.42
CA VAL A 168 -1.61 7.41 4.53
C VAL A 168 -1.13 6.54 5.70
N ILE A 169 0.16 6.60 6.05
CA ILE A 169 0.72 5.91 7.22
C ILE A 169 0.21 6.60 8.49
N ALA A 170 0.21 7.94 8.52
CA ALA A 170 -0.30 8.70 9.66
C ALA A 170 -1.79 8.45 9.90
N MET A 171 -2.60 8.43 8.84
CA MET A 171 -4.03 8.08 8.89
C MET A 171 -4.25 6.67 9.40
N MET A 172 -3.55 5.68 8.85
CA MET A 172 -3.61 4.29 9.30
C MET A 172 -3.29 4.16 10.79
N ASN A 173 -2.20 4.77 11.25
CA ASN A 173 -1.81 4.73 12.66
C ASN A 173 -2.85 5.39 13.57
N SER A 174 -3.48 6.48 13.11
CA SER A 174 -4.57 7.14 13.83
C SER A 174 -5.81 6.24 13.95
N ASP A 175 -6.22 5.62 12.85
CA ASP A 175 -7.36 4.70 12.82
C ASP A 175 -7.10 3.43 13.63
N PHE A 176 -5.88 2.88 13.57
CA PHE A 176 -5.47 1.73 14.38
C PHE A 176 -5.51 2.06 15.88
N ARG A 177 -5.00 3.21 16.31
CA ARG A 177 -5.11 3.65 17.72
C ARG A 177 -6.55 3.82 18.17
N LYS A 178 -7.40 4.46 17.35
CA LYS A 178 -8.83 4.64 17.65
C LYS A 178 -9.58 3.31 17.70
N SER A 179 -9.13 2.30 16.94
CA SER A 179 -9.77 0.98 16.92
C SER A 179 -9.78 0.32 18.30
N LYS A 180 -8.76 0.56 19.14
CA LYS A 180 -8.63 -0.04 20.47
C LYS A 180 -9.70 0.42 21.46
N SER A 181 -10.34 1.57 21.24
CA SER A 181 -11.48 2.04 22.04
C SER A 181 -12.83 1.98 21.31
N LYS A 182 -12.84 1.96 19.97
CA LYS A 182 -14.07 1.98 19.16
C LYS A 182 -14.57 0.60 18.75
N ASN A 183 -13.73 -0.45 18.74
CA ASN A 183 -14.17 -1.77 18.30
C ASN A 183 -15.01 -2.50 19.36
N ARG A 184 -16.12 -3.12 18.93
CA ARG A 184 -17.05 -3.86 19.82
C ARG A 184 -16.37 -4.93 20.67
N LYS A 185 -15.29 -5.58 20.18
CA LYS A 185 -14.49 -6.54 20.97
C LYS A 185 -13.81 -5.91 22.18
N ALA A 186 -13.45 -4.63 22.13
CA ALA A 186 -12.93 -3.89 23.28
C ALA A 186 -14.06 -3.49 24.23
N LEU A 187 -15.23 -3.11 23.69
CA LEU A 187 -16.42 -2.75 24.47
C LEU A 187 -17.07 -3.95 25.18
N SER A 188 -16.93 -5.17 24.64
CA SER A 188 -17.48 -6.40 25.24
C SER A 188 -16.55 -7.07 26.25
N ARG A 189 -15.36 -6.48 26.49
CA ARG A 189 -14.37 -6.96 27.47
C ARG A 189 -14.31 -6.10 28.73
N GLY A 190 -15.20 -5.10 28.85
CA GLY A 190 -15.39 -4.25 30.03
C GLY A 190 -16.59 -4.68 30.85
#